data_AF-A0A0F2L9S2-F1
#
_entry.id   AF-A0A0F2L9S2-F1
#
_cell.length_a   1.000
_cell.length_b   1.000
_cell.length_c   1.000
_cell.angle_alpha   90.00
_cell.angle_beta   90.00
_cell.angle_gamma   90.00
#
_symmetry.space_group_name_H-M   'P 1'
#
loop_
_entity.id
_entity.type
_entity.pdbx_description
1 polymer ?
#
loop_
_entity_poly.entity_id
_entity_poly.type
_entity_poly.pdbx_seq_one_letter_code
_entity_poly.pdbx_strand_id
1 'polypeptide(L)'
;MDELAALVRAIESQESYKLVDIIKYENGRRYIFKSPMKDGEIYIHLVFHRGKLYLEIWPRSFAMPMAVYDLRKYPAALPLAVVDLLRRA
;
A
#
# COMPACT_ATOMS: atom_id res chain seq x y z
N MET A 1 -0.17 10.77 14.16
CA MET A 1 -0.36 11.35 12.81
C MET A 1 0.93 11.27 12.01
N ASP A 2 2.08 11.44 12.67
CA ASP A 2 3.42 11.42 12.04
C ASP A 2 3.82 10.08 11.40
N GLU A 3 3.40 8.96 11.97
CA GLU A 3 3.74 7.62 11.47
C GLU A 3 3.19 7.34 10.06
N LEU A 4 1.93 7.73 9.80
CA LEU A 4 1.31 7.58 8.48
C LEU A 4 2.02 8.46 7.44
N ALA A 5 2.31 9.71 7.78
CA ALA A 5 3.00 10.63 6.87
C ALA A 5 4.42 10.17 6.57
N ALA A 6 5.15 9.67 7.58
CA ALA A 6 6.48 9.10 7.42
C ALA A 6 6.46 7.87 6.52
N LEU A 7 5.49 6.96 6.71
CA LEU A 7 5.35 5.76 5.89
C LEU A 7 4.98 6.10 4.44
N VAL A 8 4.07 7.04 4.21
CA VAL A 8 3.75 7.53 2.87
C VAL A 8 5.01 8.04 2.18
N ARG A 9 5.77 8.92 2.84
CA ARG A 9 7.02 9.47 2.30
C ARG A 9 8.07 8.38 2.03
N ALA A 10 8.19 7.39 2.90
CA ALA A 10 9.12 6.28 2.73
C ALA A 10 8.76 5.37 1.54
N ILE A 11 7.46 5.23 1.23
CA ILE A 11 7.02 4.53 0.03
C ILE A 11 7.25 5.42 -1.21
N GLU A 12 6.89 6.70 -1.15
CA GLU A 12 7.11 7.66 -2.26
C GLU A 12 8.59 7.83 -2.63
N SER A 13 9.51 7.71 -1.67
CA SER A 13 10.95 7.81 -1.94
C SER A 13 11.54 6.62 -2.70
N GLN A 14 10.78 5.52 -2.84
CA GLN A 14 11.21 4.35 -3.58
C GLN A 14 10.77 4.47 -5.05
N GLU A 15 11.73 4.42 -5.98
CA GLU A 15 11.47 4.59 -7.43
C GLU A 15 10.46 3.60 -8.01
N SER A 16 10.31 2.43 -7.38
CA SER A 16 9.37 1.40 -7.79
C SER A 16 7.92 1.69 -7.43
N TYR A 17 7.64 2.73 -6.66
CA TYR A 17 6.30 3.09 -6.22
C TYR A 17 5.94 4.49 -6.71
N LYS A 18 4.78 4.59 -7.34
CA LYS A 18 4.20 5.87 -7.75
C LYS A 18 2.88 6.08 -7.04
N LEU A 19 2.76 7.15 -6.27
CA LEU A 19 1.46 7.58 -5.74
C LEU A 19 0.56 8.01 -6.90
N VAL A 20 -0.63 7.42 -6.99
CA VAL A 20 -1.59 7.69 -8.07
C VAL A 20 -2.86 8.35 -7.60
N ASP A 21 -3.27 8.14 -6.35
CA ASP A 21 -4.48 8.75 -5.81
C ASP A 21 -4.45 8.85 -4.29
N ILE A 22 -5.22 9.80 -3.76
CA ILE A 22 -5.48 9.99 -2.33
C ILE A 22 -6.99 10.18 -2.13
N ILE A 23 -7.64 9.17 -1.59
CA ILE A 23 -9.07 9.21 -1.27
C ILE A 23 -9.23 9.63 0.20
N LYS A 24 -10.00 10.69 0.45
CA LYS A 24 -10.35 11.15 1.80
C LYS A 24 -11.78 10.78 2.13
N TYR A 25 -12.03 10.34 3.37
CA TYR A 25 -13.36 10.09 3.91
C TYR A 25 -13.43 10.61 5.34
N GLU A 26 -14.65 10.73 5.89
CA GLU A 26 -14.94 11.41 7.16
C GLU A 26 -13.99 11.02 8.31
N ASN A 27 -13.58 9.75 8.37
CA ASN A 27 -12.72 9.22 9.43
C ASN A 27 -11.45 8.53 8.91
N GLY A 28 -10.89 9.02 7.80
CA GLY A 28 -9.58 8.57 7.36
C GLY A 28 -9.22 8.88 5.91
N ARG A 29 -8.21 8.16 5.43
CA ARG A 29 -7.58 8.40 4.15
C ARG A 29 -7.00 7.12 3.58
N ARG A 30 -7.11 6.94 2.27
CA ARG A 30 -6.47 5.87 1.51
C ARG A 30 -5.49 6.49 0.52
N TYR A 31 -4.23 6.09 0.60
CA TYR A 31 -3.19 6.41 -0.37
C TYR A 31 -3.02 5.22 -1.30
N ILE A 32 -3.10 5.45 -2.60
CA ILE A 32 -3.01 4.40 -3.61
C ILE A 32 -1.69 4.57 -4.33
N PHE A 33 -0.82 3.59 -4.18
CA PHE A 33 0.44 3.49 -4.91
C PHE A 33 0.31 2.44 -5.98
N LYS A 34 0.99 2.65 -7.11
CA LYS A 34 1.20 1.63 -8.12
C LYS A 34 2.67 1.23 -8.19
N SER A 35 2.91 -0.04 -8.50
CA SER A 35 4.23 -0.58 -8.78
C SER A 35 4.18 -1.49 -10.02
N PRO A 36 5.18 -1.43 -10.91
CA PRO A 36 5.23 -2.31 -12.06
C PRO A 36 5.51 -3.75 -11.63
N MET A 37 4.90 -4.71 -12.33
CA MET A 37 5.23 -6.13 -12.31
C MET A 37 5.62 -6.59 -13.72
N LYS A 38 6.26 -7.75 -13.83
CA LYS A 38 6.69 -8.32 -15.11
C LYS A 38 5.59 -8.36 -16.17
N ASP A 39 4.39 -8.83 -15.79
CA ASP A 39 3.24 -8.97 -16.69
C ASP A 39 2.07 -8.02 -16.34
N GLY A 40 2.33 -6.91 -15.62
CA GLY A 40 1.27 -5.99 -15.25
C GLY A 40 1.62 -4.96 -14.19
N GLU A 41 0.65 -4.65 -13.34
CA GLU A 41 0.79 -3.68 -12.26
C GLU A 41 0.18 -4.25 -10.98
N ILE A 42 0.77 -3.86 -9.86
CA ILE A 42 0.23 -4.08 -8.52
C ILE A 42 -0.01 -2.75 -7.84
N TYR A 43 -1.13 -2.67 -7.14
CA TYR A 43 -1.53 -1.53 -6.38
C TYR A 43 -1.34 -1.84 -4.89
N ILE A 44 -0.78 -0.88 -4.16
CA ILE A 44 -0.73 -0.91 -2.71
C ILE A 44 -1.65 0.18 -2.20
N HIS A 45 -2.62 -0.18 -1.36
CA HIS A 45 -3.43 0.80 -0.67
C HIS A 45 -2.97 0.91 0.78
N LEU A 46 -2.46 2.08 1.16
CA LEU A 46 -2.22 2.42 2.56
C LEU A 46 -3.47 3.09 3.12
N VAL A 47 -4.19 2.38 3.98
CA VAL A 47 -5.52 2.75 4.46
C VAL A 47 -5.44 3.11 5.93
N PHE A 48 -5.71 4.37 6.23
CA PHE A 48 -5.96 4.83 7.59
C PHE A 48 -7.47 4.99 7.78
N HIS A 49 -8.07 4.29 8.74
CA HIS A 49 -9.50 4.39 9.03
C HIS A 49 -9.77 4.16 10.51
N ARG A 50 -10.47 5.10 11.16
CA ARG A 50 -10.86 5.03 12.59
C ARG A 50 -9.67 4.66 13.51
N GLY A 51 -8.52 5.31 13.31
CA GLY A 51 -7.32 5.10 14.10
C GLY A 51 -6.55 3.80 13.82
N LYS A 52 -6.98 3.02 12.81
CA LYS A 52 -6.28 1.81 12.37
C LYS A 52 -5.58 2.06 11.06
N LEU A 53 -4.41 1.44 10.90
CA LEU A 53 -3.57 1.54 9.72
C LEU A 53 -3.42 0.16 9.09
N TYR A 54 -3.77 0.07 7.81
CA TYR A 54 -3.71 -1.15 7.02
C TYR A 54 -2.91 -0.93 5.75
N LEU A 55 -2.28 -2.00 5.28
CA LEU A 55 -1.74 -2.08 3.93
C LEU A 55 -2.45 -3.21 3.19
N GLU A 56 -3.06 -2.87 2.06
CA GLU A 56 -3.75 -3.81 1.19
C GLU A 56 -2.95 -3.99 -0.10
N ILE A 57 -2.85 -5.23 -0.59
CA ILE A 57 -2.18 -5.58 -1.85
C ILE A 57 -3.24 -5.93 -2.89
N TRP A 58 -3.22 -5.25 -4.02
CA TRP A 58 -4.24 -5.31 -5.08
C TRP A 58 -3.61 -5.58 -6.45
N PRO A 59 -3.65 -6.82 -6.95
CA PRO A 59 -3.35 -7.07 -8.37
C PRO A 59 -4.42 -6.40 -9.26
N ARG A 60 -4.01 -5.84 -10.40
CA ARG A 60 -4.86 -4.99 -11.28
C ARG A 60 -6.27 -5.54 -11.61
N SER A 61 -6.47 -6.86 -11.60
CA SER A 61 -7.71 -7.50 -12.03
C SER A 61 -8.65 -7.94 -10.90
N PHE A 62 -8.38 -7.59 -9.65
CA PHE A 62 -9.11 -8.15 -8.51
C PHE A 62 -10.17 -7.18 -7.98
N ALA A 63 -11.38 -7.71 -7.70
CA ALA A 63 -12.46 -6.97 -7.04
C ALA A 63 -12.27 -6.82 -5.52
N MET A 64 -11.26 -7.48 -4.95
CA MET A 64 -10.94 -7.49 -3.52
C MET A 64 -9.42 -7.55 -3.32
N PRO A 65 -8.88 -7.10 -2.17
CA PRO A 65 -7.45 -7.19 -1.92
C PRO A 65 -7.03 -8.66 -1.85
N MET A 66 -5.88 -8.98 -2.46
CA MET A 66 -5.28 -10.31 -2.35
C MET A 66 -4.76 -10.57 -0.93
N ALA A 67 -4.28 -9.53 -0.26
CA ALA A 67 -3.83 -9.60 1.12
C ALA A 67 -4.06 -8.26 1.85
N VAL A 68 -4.31 -8.34 3.16
CA VAL A 68 -4.51 -7.19 4.04
C VAL A 68 -3.68 -7.36 5.31
N TYR A 69 -2.88 -6.36 5.64
CA TYR A 69 -1.99 -6.36 6.80
C TYR A 69 -2.39 -5.23 7.76
N ASP A 70 -2.71 -5.57 9.02
CA ASP A 70 -2.84 -4.58 10.10
C ASP A 70 -1.43 -4.17 10.54
N LEU A 71 -1.05 -2.92 10.26
CA LEU A 71 0.30 -2.43 10.49
C LEU A 71 0.63 -2.21 11.98
N ARG A 72 -0.34 -2.41 12.88
CA ARG A 72 -0.08 -2.51 14.32
C ARG A 72 0.39 -3.89 14.75
N LYS A 73 0.14 -4.91 13.91
CA LYS A 73 0.53 -6.31 14.17
C LYS A 73 1.76 -6.73 13.37
N TYR A 74 1.93 -6.15 12.18
CA TYR A 74 3.02 -6.49 11.28
C TYR A 74 3.77 -5.22 10.86
N PRO A 75 5.11 -5.24 10.82
CA PRO A 75 5.87 -4.11 10.31
C PRO A 75 5.59 -3.92 8.81
N ALA A 76 5.54 -2.68 8.34
CA ALA A 76 5.27 -2.37 6.92
C ALA A 76 6.28 -3.00 5.95
N ALA A 77 7.50 -3.31 6.42
CA ALA A 77 8.51 -4.02 5.63
C ALA A 77 8.04 -5.39 5.14
N LEU A 78 7.18 -6.09 5.90
CA LEU A 78 6.68 -7.41 5.53
C LEU A 78 5.80 -7.36 4.26
N PRO A 79 4.69 -6.61 4.21
CA PRO A 79 3.89 -6.50 3.00
C PRO A 79 4.66 -5.90 1.82
N LEU A 80 5.59 -4.98 2.05
CA LEU A 80 6.43 -4.43 0.97
C LEU A 80 7.36 -5.49 0.38
N ALA A 81 7.94 -6.37 1.20
CA ALA A 81 8.73 -7.50 0.73
C ALA A 81 7.89 -8.49 -0.11
N VAL A 82 6.62 -8.69 0.25
CA VAL A 82 5.68 -9.50 -0.56
C VAL A 82 5.48 -8.86 -1.95
N VAL A 83 5.32 -7.54 -2.01
CA VAL A 83 5.18 -6.83 -3.29
C VAL A 83 6.46 -6.94 -4.12
N ASP A 84 7.63 -6.86 -3.48
CA ASP A 84 8.91 -7.07 -4.17
C ASP A 84 9.08 -8.48 -4.72
N LEU A 85 8.60 -9.49 -4.01
CA LEU A 85 8.58 -10.88 -4.50
C LEU A 85 7.66 -11.02 -5.71
N LEU A 86 6.45 -10.47 -5.64
CA LEU A 86 5.48 -10.50 -6.73
C LEU A 86 6.04 -9.80 -7.97
N ARG A 87 6.71 -8.66 -7.81
CA ARG A 87 7.33 -7.92 -8.92
C ARG A 87 8.38 -8.73 -9.69
N ARG A 88 9.04 -9.69 -9.03
CA ARG A 88 10.11 -10.52 -9.61
C ARG A 88 9.61 -11.82 -10.24
N ALA A 89 8.40 -12.26 -9.92
CA ALA A 89 7.77 -13.45 -10.51
C ALA A 89 7.37 -13.16 -11.97
#